data_AF-A0A519VPS1-F1
#
_entry.id   AF-A0A519VPS1-F1
#
_cell.length_a   1.000
_cell.length_b   1.000
_cell.length_c   1.000
_cell.angle_alpha   90.00
_cell.angle_beta   90.00
_cell.angle_gamma   90.00
#
_symmetry.space_group_name_H-M   'P 1'
#
loop_
_entity.id
_entity.type
_entity.pdbx_description
1 polymer ?
#
loop_
_entity_poly.entity_id
_entity_poly.type
_entity_poly.pdbx_seq_one_letter_code
_entity_poly.pdbx_strand_id
1 'polypeptide(L)' 'GNLLMAHGMVDVNVHFQDIVRITQRFIELGKDNWELAVYPVEDHGFIEPSSWTDEYKRIFKLYENTLKK' A
#
# COMPACT_ATOMS: atom_id res chain seq x y z
N GLY A 1 1.42 3.46 14.89
CA GLY A 1 2.02 2.15 14.57
C GLY A 1 2.27 2.13 13.09
N ASN A 2 3.24 1.34 12.63
CA ASN A 2 3.70 1.38 11.24
C ASN A 2 2.66 0.70 10.33
N LEU A 3 2.19 1.40 9.30
CA LEU A 3 1.20 0.89 8.35
C LEU A 3 1.70 1.05 6.91
N LEU A 4 1.63 -0.04 6.15
CA LEU A 4 1.80 -0.03 4.69
C LEU A 4 0.44 -0.30 4.04
N MET A 5 0.02 0.59 3.17
CA MET A 5 -1.13 0.43 2.28
C MET A 5 -0.61 0.17 0.87
N ALA A 6 -0.95 -0.96 0.27
CA ALA A 6 -0.56 -1.32 -1.09
C ALA A 6 -1.82 -1.42 -1.96
N HIS A 7 -1.83 -0.79 -3.15
CA HIS A 7 -3.00 -0.84 -4.02
C HIS A 7 -2.67 -0.66 -5.51
N GLY A 8 -3.30 -1.48 -6.37
CA GLY A 8 -3.32 -1.31 -7.82
C GLY A 8 -4.22 -0.15 -8.25
N MET A 9 -3.78 0.68 -9.21
CA MET A 9 -4.59 1.83 -9.69
C MET A 9 -5.69 1.42 -10.68
N VAL A 10 -5.53 0.28 -11.35
CA VAL A 10 -6.50 -0.20 -12.35
C VAL A 10 -7.40 -1.30 -11.79
N ASP A 11 -7.44 -1.45 -10.46
CA ASP A 11 -8.30 -2.42 -9.79
C ASP A 11 -9.80 -2.16 -10.08
N VAL A 12 -10.45 -3.13 -10.71
CA VAL A 12 -11.87 -3.07 -11.10
C VAL A 12 -12.81 -3.76 -10.10
N ASN A 13 -12.26 -4.44 -9.09
CA ASN A 13 -13.00 -5.15 -8.04
C ASN A 13 -13.05 -4.32 -6.75
N VAL A 14 -11.90 -3.84 -6.28
CA VAL A 14 -11.75 -2.94 -5.13
C VAL A 14 -11.21 -1.61 -5.65
N HIS A 15 -12.02 -0.56 -5.63
CA HIS A 15 -11.69 0.66 -6.35
C HIS A 15 -10.56 1.43 -5.65
N PHE A 16 -9.58 1.90 -6.43
CA PHE A 16 -8.49 2.76 -5.92
C PHE A 16 -8.97 4.02 -5.18
N GLN A 17 -10.19 4.48 -5.44
CA GLN A 17 -10.80 5.61 -4.71
C GLN A 17 -10.91 5.34 -3.20
N ASP A 18 -11.06 4.08 -2.79
CA ASP A 18 -11.21 3.73 -1.37
C ASP A 18 -9.92 3.98 -0.59
N ILE A 19 -8.75 3.65 -1.16
CA ILE A 19 -7.47 3.94 -0.49
C ILE A 19 -7.16 5.44 -0.46
N VAL A 20 -7.59 6.19 -1.48
CA VAL A 20 -7.47 7.66 -1.51
C VAL A 20 -8.33 8.30 -0.42
N ARG A 21 -9.56 7.82 -0.20
CA ARG A 21 -10.44 8.31 0.88
C ARG A 21 -9.85 8.06 2.27
N ILE A 22 -9.28 6.88 2.50
CA ILE A 22 -8.58 6.57 3.77
C ILE A 22 -7.38 7.49 3.96
N THR A 23 -6.59 7.69 2.90
CA THR A 23 -5.42 8.59 2.91
C THR A 23 -5.82 10.01 3.30
N GLN A 24 -6.87 10.57 2.69
CA GLN A 24 -7.41 11.88 3.06
C GLN A 24 -7.83 11.92 4.52
N ARG A 25 -8.51 10.87 5.00
CA ARG A 25 -8.92 10.79 6.41
C ARG A 25 -7.73 10.75 7.37
N PHE A 26 -6.63 10.10 7.01
CA PHE A 26 -5.41 10.08 7.82
C PHE A 26 -4.76 11.47 7.90
N ILE A 27 -4.75 12.22 6.79
CA ILE A 27 -4.27 13.60 6.76
C ILE A 27 -5.13 14.48 7.69
N GLU A 28 -6.46 14.39 7.60
CA GLU A 28 -7.38 15.14 8.48
C GLU A 28 -7.20 14.83 9.97
N LEU A 29 -6.83 13.58 10.29
CA LEU A 29 -6.61 13.13 11.66
C LEU A 29 -5.16 13.37 12.14
N GLY A 30 -4.31 13.97 11.32
CA GLY A 30 -2.90 14.21 11.66
C GLY A 30 -2.09 12.92 11.88
N LYS A 31 -2.48 11.81 11.24
CA LYS A 31 -1.73 10.55 11.31
C LYS A 31 -0.55 10.64 10.35
N ASP A 32 0.63 10.29 10.83
CA ASP A 32 1.91 10.45 10.14
C ASP A 32 2.64 9.12 9.88
N ASN A 33 2.36 8.09 10.67
CA ASN A 33 3.05 6.81 10.59
C ASN A 33 2.36 5.81 9.64
N TRP A 34 2.25 6.17 8.37
CA TRP A 34 1.71 5.31 7.31
C TRP A 34 2.41 5.59 5.96
N GLU A 35 2.41 4.59 5.08
CA GLU A 35 2.94 4.67 3.71
C GLU A 35 1.90 4.13 2.73
N LEU A 36 1.76 4.78 1.57
CA LEU A 36 0.94 4.30 0.45
C LEU A 36 1.87 3.90 -0.72
N ALA A 37 1.90 2.61 -1.04
CA ALA A 37 2.52 2.06 -2.23
C ALA A 37 1.46 1.92 -3.33
N VAL A 38 1.64 2.62 -4.43
CA VAL A 38 0.72 2.65 -5.57
C VAL A 38 1.32 1.87 -6.73
N TYR A 39 0.54 1.00 -7.35
CA TYR A 39 0.95 0.19 -8.50
C TYR A 39 0.13 0.58 -9.74
N PRO A 40 0.64 1.45 -10.62
CA PRO A 40 -0.17 2.11 -11.65
C PRO A 40 -0.78 1.19 -12.72
N VAL A 41 -0.20 0.01 -12.91
CA VAL A 41 -0.57 -0.94 -13.97
C VAL A 41 -1.23 -2.21 -13.44
N GLU A 42 -1.36 -2.33 -12.12
CA GLU A 42 -1.92 -3.53 -11.47
C GLU A 42 -3.42 -3.39 -11.19
N ASP A 43 -4.15 -4.48 -11.44
CA ASP A 43 -5.55 -4.71 -11.04
C ASP A 43 -5.58 -5.21 -9.57
N HIS A 44 -6.62 -5.94 -9.18
CA HIS A 44 -6.70 -6.60 -7.88
C HIS A 44 -5.64 -7.70 -7.70
N GLY A 45 -5.31 -8.39 -8.79
CA GLY A 45 -4.26 -9.41 -8.82
C GLY A 45 -3.02 -8.86 -9.50
N PHE A 46 -1.86 -9.03 -8.85
CA PHE A 46 -0.60 -8.58 -9.41
C PHE A 46 -0.14 -9.52 -10.53
N ILE A 47 0.29 -8.94 -11.65
CA ILE A 47 0.79 -9.67 -12.81
C ILE A 47 2.24 -9.30 -13.10
N GLU A 48 2.63 -8.03 -12.98
CA GLU A 48 3.99 -7.64 -13.33
C GLU A 48 4.99 -8.14 -12.29
N PRO A 49 6.03 -8.90 -12.69
CA PRO A 49 7.04 -9.38 -11.75
C PRO A 49 7.76 -8.25 -10.99
N SER A 50 7.85 -7.08 -11.61
CA SER A 50 8.43 -5.89 -10.99
C SER A 50 7.58 -5.36 -9.83
N SER A 51 6.26 -5.29 -10.00
CA SER A 51 5.31 -4.92 -8.94
C SER A 51 5.33 -5.92 -7.80
N TRP A 52 5.30 -7.23 -8.10
CA TRP A 52 5.43 -8.29 -7.08
C TRP A 52 6.70 -8.13 -6.24
N THR A 53 7.83 -7.90 -6.91
CA THR A 53 9.12 -7.77 -6.23
C THR A 53 9.15 -6.54 -5.30
N ASP A 54 8.62 -5.41 -5.76
CA ASP A 54 8.55 -4.19 -4.93
C ASP A 54 7.60 -4.37 -3.73
N GLU A 55 6.42 -4.97 -3.96
CA GLU A 55 5.43 -5.21 -2.90
C GLU A 55 6.00 -6.09 -1.79
N TYR A 56 6.53 -7.26 -2.13
CA TYR A 56 7.11 -8.16 -1.14
C TYR A 56 8.31 -7.55 -0.43
N LYS A 57 9.12 -6.73 -1.12
CA LYS A 57 10.24 -6.01 -0.49
C LYS A 57 9.75 -5.00 0.55
N ARG A 58 8.66 -4.27 0.28
CA ARG A 58 8.07 -3.32 1.23
C ARG A 58 7.44 -4.03 2.41
N ILE A 59 6.68 -5.11 2.17
CA ILE A 59 6.11 -5.94 3.23
C ILE A 59 7.22 -6.47 4.14
N PHE A 60 8.27 -7.05 3.56
CA PHE A 60 9.41 -7.55 4.34
C PHE A 60 10.06 -6.44 5.17
N LYS A 61 10.33 -5.27 4.57
CA LYS A 61 10.88 -4.11 5.28
C LYS A 61 9.99 -3.64 6.43
N LEU A 62 8.66 -3.62 6.24
CA LEU A 62 7.71 -3.28 7.31
C LEU A 62 7.86 -4.25 8.48
N TYR A 63 7.92 -5.56 8.20
CA TYR A 63 8.09 -6.59 9.22
C TYR A 63 9.42 -6.46 9.97
N GLU A 64 10.53 -6.32 9.25
CA GLU A 64 11.86 -6.13 9.84
C GLU A 64 11.88 -4.92 10.80
N ASN A 65 11.26 -3.81 10.40
CA ASN A 65 11.30 -2.59 11.20
C ASN A 65 10.28 -2.55 12.34
N THR A 66 9.22 -3.37 12.28
CA THR A 66 8.09 -3.28 13.22
C THR A 66 8.02 -4.44 14.19
N LEU A 67 8.40 -5.65 13.76
CA LEU A 67 8.20 -6.88 14.54
C LEU A 67 9.49 -7.52 15.03
N LYS A 68 10.62 -7.31 14.34
CA LYS A 68 11.90 -7.78 14.87
C LYS A 68 12.38 -6.85 15.98
N LYS A 69 12.78 -7.46 17.10
CA LYS A 69 13.47 -6.81 18.22
C LYS A 69 14.96 -6.78 17.96
#